data_AF-A0A2U8DMN6-F1
#
_entry.id   AF-A0A2U8DMN6-F1
#
_cell.length_a   1.000
_cell.length_b   1.000
_cell.length_c   1.000
_cell.angle_alpha   90.00
_cell.angle_beta   90.00
_cell.angle_gamma   90.00
#
_symmetry.space_group_name_H-M   'P 1'
#
loop_
_entity.id
_entity.type
_entity.pdbx_description
1 polymer ?
#
loop_
_entity_poly.entity_id
_entity_poly.type
_entity_poly.pdbx_seq_one_letter_code
_entity_poly.pdbx_strand_id
1 'polypeptide(L)'
;MRINEFVPDSKIFQEIGIGNNDKNGNGETQSIGFGEFLKGKLDDVNAQQIKSEDTTESFIKGDETNIHKVMLDTEEAKMSLELAVQIRNKFVEAYQELNRTQL
;
A
#
# COMPACT_ATOMS: atom_id res chain seq x y z
N MET A 1 22.02 -3.27 27.45
CA MET A 1 21.65 -3.04 26.04
C MET A 1 20.24 -2.50 26.03
N ARG A 2 20.03 -1.24 25.61
CA ARG A 2 18.68 -0.70 25.42
C ARG A 2 18.22 -1.11 24.02
N ILE A 3 17.08 -1.77 23.95
CA ILE A 3 16.45 -2.21 22.71
C ILE A 3 15.69 -0.96 22.21
N ASN A 4 15.96 -0.53 20.98
CA ASN A 4 15.23 0.58 20.38
C ASN A 4 13.77 0.17 20.23
N GLU A 5 12.90 0.70 21.08
CA GLU A 5 11.46 0.65 20.89
C GLU A 5 11.13 1.49 19.66
N PHE A 6 10.83 0.82 18.55
CA PHE A 6 10.20 1.45 17.40
C PHE A 6 8.79 1.84 17.83
N VAL A 7 8.65 3.08 18.31
CA VAL A 7 7.35 3.73 18.44
C VAL A 7 7.16 4.50 17.14
N PRO A 8 6.27 4.07 16.23
CA PRO A 8 5.97 4.84 15.04
C PRO A 8 5.48 6.23 15.48
N ASP A 9 6.21 7.26 15.08
CA ASP A 9 5.83 8.65 15.31
C ASP A 9 4.44 8.86 14.70
N SER A 10 3.49 9.38 15.49
CA SER A 10 2.14 9.75 15.05
C SER A 10 2.11 10.59 13.76
N LYS A 11 3.22 11.25 13.42
CA LYS A 11 3.43 11.95 12.15
C LYS A 11 3.26 11.08 10.92
N ILE A 12 3.59 9.79 10.98
CA ILE A 12 3.40 8.84 9.86
C ILE A 12 1.91 8.76 9.50
N PHE A 13 1.03 8.75 10.48
CA PHE A 13 -0.42 8.71 10.26
C PHE A 13 -0.97 10.06 9.77
N GLN A 14 -0.34 11.16 10.19
CA GLN A 14 -0.69 12.50 9.73
C GLN A 14 -0.27 12.74 8.27
N GLU A 15 0.87 12.20 7.84
CA GLU A 15 1.36 12.25 6.47
C GLU A 15 0.55 11.37 5.51
N ILE A 16 -0.02 10.27 6.02
CA ILE A 16 -0.92 9.37 5.29
C ILE A 16 -2.37 9.93 5.22
N GLY A 17 -2.66 11.05 5.90
CA GLY A 17 -3.95 11.76 5.76
C GLY A 17 -5.16 11.03 6.38
N ILE A 18 -4.94 9.97 7.15
CA ILE A 18 -6.00 9.18 7.79
C ILE A 18 -6.25 9.77 9.18
N GLY A 19 -7.03 10.84 9.21
CA GLY A 19 -7.41 11.56 10.43
C GLY A 19 -8.77 11.15 10.96
N ASN A 20 -8.84 10.84 12.25
CA ASN A 20 -10.10 10.60 12.97
C ASN A 20 -10.99 11.83 12.97
N ASN A 21 -12.29 11.57 12.85
CA ASN A 21 -13.37 12.53 12.79
C ASN A 21 -13.64 13.13 14.20
N ASP A 22 -12.74 13.96 14.70
CA ASP A 22 -13.03 14.83 15.85
C ASP A 22 -13.62 16.14 15.35
N LYS A 23 -14.93 16.27 15.57
CA LYS A 23 -15.71 17.47 15.34
C LYS A 23 -15.08 18.64 16.13
N ASN A 24 -14.50 19.62 15.45
CA ASN A 24 -14.76 21.07 15.59
C ASN A 24 -13.66 21.90 14.89
N GLY A 25 -14.07 22.85 14.05
CA GLY A 25 -13.24 24.00 13.67
C GLY A 25 -12.75 24.03 12.22
N ASN A 26 -13.53 24.70 11.36
CA ASN A 26 -13.18 25.34 10.08
C ASN A 26 -11.73 25.23 9.61
N GLY A 27 -11.47 24.26 8.74
CA GLY A 27 -10.32 24.17 7.86
C GLY A 27 -10.57 23.02 6.89
N GLU A 28 -10.72 23.33 5.61
CA GLU A 28 -11.02 22.35 4.55
C GLU A 28 -9.80 21.45 4.28
N THR A 29 -9.49 20.57 5.22
CA THR A 29 -8.66 19.40 4.95
C THR A 29 -9.62 18.27 4.61
N GLN A 30 -9.76 17.99 3.31
CA GLN A 30 -10.46 16.80 2.81
C GLN A 30 -9.78 15.56 3.42
N SER A 31 -10.33 15.02 4.51
CA SER A 31 -9.83 13.78 5.10
C SER A 31 -10.17 12.64 4.14
N ILE A 32 -9.15 12.03 3.53
CA ILE A 32 -9.36 10.85 2.69
C ILE A 32 -9.73 9.69 3.61
N GLY A 33 -10.87 9.06 3.35
CA GLY A 33 -11.29 7.88 4.11
C GLY A 33 -10.30 6.74 3.94
N PHE A 34 -10.04 5.98 5.00
CA PHE A 34 -9.12 4.85 4.97
C PHE A 34 -9.39 3.86 3.81
N GLY A 35 -10.67 3.60 3.52
CA GLY A 35 -11.07 2.73 2.40
C GLY A 35 -10.74 3.30 1.03
N GLU A 36 -10.82 4.63 0.86
CA GLU A 36 -10.45 5.32 -0.38
C GLU A 36 -8.93 5.34 -0.56
N PHE A 37 -8.19 5.60 0.52
CA PHE A 37 -6.74 5.45 0.53
C PHE A 37 -6.31 4.03 0.16
N LEU A 38 -6.88 3.02 0.82
CA LEU A 38 -6.57 1.61 0.56
C LEU A 38 -6.90 1.23 -0.89
N LYS A 39 -8.04 1.69 -1.41
CA LYS A 39 -8.42 1.49 -2.81
C LYS A 39 -7.36 2.10 -3.74
N GLY A 40 -6.96 3.35 -3.51
CA GLY A 40 -5.89 3.99 -4.29
C GLY A 40 -4.58 3.19 -4.26
N LYS A 41 -4.22 2.60 -3.11
CA LYS A 41 -3.04 1.73 -3.00
C LYS A 41 -3.18 0.39 -3.71
N LEU A 42 -4.36 -0.19 -3.76
CA LEU A 42 -4.61 -1.39 -4.58
C LEU A 42 -4.57 -1.07 -6.08
N ASP A 43 -5.07 0.10 -6.48
CA ASP A 43 -4.97 0.59 -7.85
C ASP A 43 -3.49 0.82 -8.24
N ASP A 44 -2.66 1.36 -7.34
CA ASP A 44 -1.20 1.50 -7.53
C ASP A 44 -0.53 0.13 -7.77
N VAL A 45 -0.87 -0.90 -6.99
CA VAL A 45 -0.34 -2.27 -7.16
C VAL A 45 -0.75 -2.84 -8.52
N ASN A 46 -1.99 -2.63 -8.95
CA ASN A 46 -2.46 -3.06 -10.25
C ASN A 46 -1.71 -2.35 -11.39
N ALA A 47 -1.47 -1.04 -11.25
CA ALA A 47 -0.68 -0.28 -12.22
C ALA A 47 0.75 -0.80 -12.36
N GLN A 48 1.39 -1.22 -11.25
CA GLN A 48 2.72 -1.85 -11.30
C GLN A 48 2.71 -3.20 -12.01
N GLN A 49 1.67 -4.02 -11.84
CA GLN A 49 1.53 -5.27 -12.60
C GLN A 49 1.40 -5.02 -14.10
N ILE A 50 0.51 -4.10 -14.50
CA ILE A 50 0.33 -3.76 -15.93
C ILE A 50 1.63 -3.22 -16.53
N LYS A 51 2.39 -2.40 -15.79
CA LYS A 51 3.69 -1.89 -16.22
C LYS A 51 4.72 -3.02 -16.42
N SER A 52 4.76 -4.01 -15.53
CA SER A 52 5.62 -5.19 -15.68
C SER A 52 5.24 -6.02 -16.91
N GLU A 53 3.94 -6.19 -17.18
CA GLU A 53 3.44 -6.88 -18.36
C GLU A 53 3.80 -6.14 -19.66
N ASP A 54 3.56 -4.83 -19.71
CA ASP A 54 3.85 -3.98 -20.88
C ASP A 54 5.34 -3.94 -21.21
N THR A 55 6.20 -3.83 -20.19
CA THR A 55 7.66 -3.85 -20.39
C THR A 55 8.16 -5.23 -20.82
N THR A 56 7.55 -6.30 -20.31
CA THR A 56 7.83 -7.67 -20.76
C THR A 56 7.41 -7.86 -22.22
N GLU A 57 6.23 -7.39 -22.59
CA GLU A 57 5.71 -7.49 -23.95
C GLU A 57 6.56 -6.68 -24.93
N SER A 58 6.94 -5.45 -24.57
CA SER A 58 7.83 -4.59 -25.37
C SER A 58 9.19 -5.24 -25.60
N PHE A 59 9.76 -5.86 -24.57
CA PHE A 59 11.00 -6.62 -24.69
C PHE A 59 10.88 -7.83 -25.63
N ILE A 60 9.78 -8.60 -25.53
CA ILE A 60 9.53 -9.75 -26.41
C ILE A 60 9.33 -9.31 -27.87
N LYS A 61 8.71 -8.14 -28.09
CA LYS A 61 8.53 -7.54 -29.42
C LYS A 61 9.84 -7.05 -30.07
N GLY A 62 10.93 -7.00 -29.30
CA GLY A 62 12.23 -6.56 -29.78
C GLY A 62 12.41 -5.04 -29.75
N ASP A 63 11.55 -4.31 -29.05
CA ASP A 63 11.84 -2.91 -28.70
C ASP A 63 13.08 -2.85 -27.80
N GLU A 64 13.85 -1.76 -27.86
CA GLU A 64 15.10 -1.52 -27.08
C GLU A 64 14.88 -1.42 -25.55
N THR A 65 13.95 -2.19 -24.99
CA THR A 65 13.78 -2.33 -23.55
C THR A 65 14.91 -3.21 -23.02
N ASN A 66 15.76 -2.66 -22.15
CA ASN A 66 16.81 -3.44 -21.52
C ASN A 66 16.18 -4.52 -20.61
N ILE A 67 16.65 -5.77 -20.71
CA ILE A 67 16.19 -6.89 -19.86
C ILE A 67 16.24 -6.57 -18.35
N HIS A 68 17.22 -5.75 -17.91
CA HIS A 68 17.31 -5.31 -16.52
C HIS A 68 16.11 -4.47 -16.08
N LYS A 69 15.55 -3.67 -16.99
CA LYS A 69 14.35 -2.87 -16.71
C LYS A 69 13.12 -3.76 -16.56
N VAL A 70 12.95 -4.74 -17.42
CA VAL A 70 11.86 -5.74 -17.31
C VAL A 70 11.97 -6.51 -16.00
N MET A 71 13.17 -6.98 -15.65
CA MET A 71 13.40 -7.68 -14.38
C MET A 71 13.09 -6.79 -13.17
N LEU A 72 13.50 -5.52 -13.21
CA LEU A 72 13.22 -4.58 -12.12
C LEU A 72 11.73 -4.30 -11.98
N ASP A 73 11.05 -3.96 -13.09
CA ASP A 73 9.62 -3.66 -13.09
C ASP A 73 8.80 -4.89 -12.62
N THR A 74 9.25 -6.10 -12.97
CA THR A 74 8.64 -7.37 -12.52
C THR A 74 8.85 -7.64 -11.03
N GLU A 75 10.07 -7.41 -10.51
CA GLU A 75 10.34 -7.58 -9.08
C GLU A 75 9.57 -6.55 -8.23
N GLU A 76 9.49 -5.29 -8.70
CA GLU A 76 8.67 -4.26 -8.06
C GLU A 76 7.20 -4.66 -7.98
N ALA A 77 6.62 -5.15 -9.09
CA ALA A 77 5.25 -5.62 -9.13
C ALA A 77 5.00 -6.79 -8.17
N LYS A 78 5.94 -7.75 -8.12
CA LYS A 78 5.88 -8.91 -7.22
C LYS A 78 5.94 -8.50 -5.75
N MET A 79 6.93 -7.70 -5.37
CA MET A 79 7.07 -7.21 -3.99
C MET A 79 5.83 -6.43 -3.53
N SER A 80 5.27 -5.62 -4.42
CA SER A 80 4.09 -4.80 -4.11
C SER A 80 2.84 -5.66 -3.93
N LEU A 81 2.68 -6.73 -4.71
CA LEU A 81 1.63 -7.72 -4.50
C LEU A 81 1.80 -8.48 -3.19
N GLU A 82 3.02 -8.92 -2.87
CA GLU A 82 3.32 -9.60 -1.60
C GLU A 82 2.95 -8.72 -0.40
N LEU A 83 3.30 -7.44 -0.45
CA LEU A 83 2.90 -6.46 0.56
C LEU A 83 1.38 -6.33 0.66
N ALA A 84 0.67 -6.24 -0.47
CA ALA A 84 -0.79 -6.15 -0.49
C ALA A 84 -1.45 -7.37 0.16
N VAL A 85 -0.90 -8.58 -0.07
CA VAL A 85 -1.37 -9.82 0.56
C VAL A 85 -1.15 -9.80 2.07
N GLN A 86 0.01 -9.31 2.54
CA GLN A 86 0.28 -9.18 3.97
C GLN A 86 -0.71 -8.22 4.64
N ILE A 87 -0.97 -7.07 4.01
CA ILE A 87 -1.96 -6.09 4.47
C ILE A 87 -3.35 -6.73 4.53
N ARG A 88 -3.77 -7.44 3.47
CA ARG A 88 -5.05 -8.18 3.45
C ARG A 88 -5.16 -9.14 4.63
N ASN A 89 -4.11 -9.92 4.90
CA ASN A 89 -4.10 -10.87 6.01
C ASN A 89 -4.24 -10.15 7.36
N LYS A 90 -3.53 -9.03 7.54
CA LYS A 90 -3.63 -8.20 8.76
C LYS A 90 -5.03 -7.64 8.98
N PHE A 91 -5.75 -7.25 7.92
CA PHE A 91 -7.15 -6.85 8.06
C PHE A 91 -8.07 -7.99 8.49
N VAL A 92 -7.88 -9.17 7.92
CA VAL A 92 -8.68 -10.36 8.30
C VAL A 92 -8.40 -10.71 9.76
N GLU A 93 -7.14 -10.70 10.17
CA GLU A 93 -6.74 -10.91 11.58
C GLU A 93 -7.37 -9.85 12.50
N ALA A 94 -7.29 -8.57 12.13
CA ALA A 94 -7.88 -7.48 12.92
C ALA A 94 -9.40 -7.63 13.06
N TYR A 95 -10.10 -8.02 11.98
CA TYR A 95 -11.52 -8.31 12.03
C TYR A 95 -11.83 -9.50 12.95
N GLN A 96 -11.06 -10.58 12.87
CA GLN A 96 -11.21 -11.74 13.76
C GLN A 96 -10.95 -11.37 15.23
N GLU A 97 -9.93 -10.55 15.50
CA GLU A 97 -9.60 -10.08 16.85
C GLU A 97 -10.74 -9.25 17.47
N LEU A 98 -11.27 -8.28 16.72
CA LEU A 98 -12.39 -7.44 17.17
C LEU A 98 -13.61 -8.28 17.55
N ASN A 99 -13.93 -9.31 16.75
CA ASN A 99 -15.02 -10.23 17.07
C ASN A 99 -14.72 -11.06 18.32
N ARG A 100 -13.46 -11.45 18.54
CA ARG A 100 -13.05 -12.21 19.73
C ARG A 100 -13.04 -11.37 21.01
N THR A 101 -12.69 -10.09 20.93
CA THR A 101 -12.70 -9.19 22.11
C THR A 101 -14.13 -8.81 22.53
N GLN A 102 -15.10 -8.88 21.61
CA GLN A 102 -16.50 -8.49 21.86
C GLN A 102 -17.40 -9.64 22.37
N LEU A 103 -16.96 -10.90 22.26
CA LEU A 103 -17.59 -12.07 22.89
C LEU A 103 -16.98 -12.32 24.28
#